data_AF-A0A9D6DLN5-F1
#
_entry.id   AF-A0A9D6DLN5-F1
#
_cell.length_a   1.000
_cell.length_b   1.000
_cell.length_c   1.000
_cell.angle_alpha   90.00
_cell.angle_beta   90.00
_cell.angle_gamma   90.00
#
_symmetry.space_group_name_H-M   'P 1'
#
loop_
_entity.id
_entity.type
_entity.pdbx_description
1 polymer ?
#
loop_
_entity_poly.entity_id
_entity_poly.type
_entity_poly.pdbx_seq_one_letter_code
_entity_poly.pdbx_strand_id
1 'polypeptide(L)'
;MVEVGAIDPVKMEALYKDRGGFPDEYRKMLERNADEKLVITNWNSGYLLNLFWAFGLANSNPILEDESEMMNPGYSGAGPPAGGFASTGGYSLARGPSMDHYNKHALVALTAEQQALVDRVSRGIFRPCCGNSTHFPDCNHGMAMLGLLELMASQGVSEQDMYKTALAVNSYWFPDTYLTIAAYMRQRGIAWQNVSPKEVLGRDYSSASGYANIYSKVARREQGQGGGSCGA
;
A
#
# COMPACT_ATOMS: atom_id res chain seq x y z
N MET A 1 10.21 -15.71 -0.89
CA MET A 1 10.77 -14.52 -0.19
C MET A 1 11.83 -14.86 0.85
N VAL A 2 11.55 -15.75 1.81
CA VAL A 2 12.53 -16.17 2.83
C VAL A 2 13.75 -16.85 2.21
N GLU A 3 13.54 -17.76 1.25
CA GLU A 3 14.63 -18.48 0.56
C GLU A 3 15.61 -17.51 -0.11
N VAL A 4 15.10 -16.53 -0.84
CA VAL A 4 15.91 -15.51 -1.55
C VAL A 4 16.44 -14.40 -0.63
N GLY A 5 16.14 -14.44 0.67
CA GLY A 5 16.62 -13.47 1.66
C GLY A 5 15.89 -12.12 1.67
N ALA A 6 14.86 -11.93 0.82
CA ALA A 6 14.03 -10.74 0.84
C ALA A 6 13.35 -10.54 2.21
N ILE A 7 13.05 -11.63 2.92
CA ILE A 7 12.61 -11.62 4.32
C ILE A 7 13.58 -12.43 5.15
N ASP A 8 14.08 -11.84 6.23
CA ASP A 8 14.70 -12.52 7.36
C ASP A 8 13.60 -12.88 8.37
N PRO A 9 13.29 -14.18 8.58
CA PRO A 9 12.20 -14.59 9.44
C PRO A 9 12.42 -14.19 10.91
N VAL A 10 13.68 -14.13 11.37
CA VAL A 10 14.00 -13.74 12.74
C VAL A 10 13.73 -12.25 12.94
N LYS A 11 14.10 -11.41 11.97
CA LYS A 11 13.78 -9.98 12.02
C LYS A 11 12.27 -9.73 11.92
N MET A 12 11.58 -10.48 11.07
CA MET A 12 10.12 -10.39 10.93
C MET A 12 9.42 -10.77 12.24
N GLU A 13 9.79 -11.88 12.88
CA GLU A 13 9.22 -12.30 14.17
C GLU A 13 9.53 -11.28 15.28
N ALA A 14 10.78 -10.78 15.34
CA ALA A 14 11.18 -9.77 16.32
C ALA A 14 10.37 -8.47 16.21
N LEU A 15 9.96 -8.05 15.01
CA LEU A 15 9.14 -6.85 14.80
C LEU A 15 7.79 -6.91 15.52
N TYR A 16 7.21 -8.10 15.69
CA TYR A 16 5.88 -8.29 16.30
C TYR A 16 5.91 -8.72 17.75
N LYS A 17 7.09 -8.97 18.32
CA LYS A 17 7.22 -9.41 19.72
C LYS A 17 6.46 -8.50 20.69
N ASP A 18 6.55 -7.19 20.49
CA ASP A 18 5.87 -6.18 21.33
C ASP A 18 4.52 -5.72 20.75
N ARG A 19 4.06 -6.29 19.63
CA ARG A 19 2.85 -5.89 18.88
C ARG A 19 1.72 -6.93 18.95
N GLY A 20 1.64 -7.68 20.04
CA GLY A 20 0.69 -8.79 20.20
C GLY A 20 1.24 -10.17 19.83
N GLY A 21 2.55 -10.25 19.55
CA GLY A 21 3.25 -11.50 19.28
C GLY A 21 3.22 -11.92 17.81
N PHE A 22 3.81 -13.09 17.53
CA PHE A 22 3.91 -13.67 16.20
C PHE A 22 3.11 -14.98 16.15
N PRO A 23 1.79 -14.91 15.87
CA PRO A 23 0.92 -16.09 15.87
C PRO A 23 1.36 -17.11 14.80
N ASP A 24 0.98 -18.37 15.00
CA ASP A 24 1.33 -19.46 14.07
C ASP A 24 0.86 -19.22 12.63
N GLU A 25 -0.20 -18.44 12.44
CA GLU A 25 -0.63 -18.01 11.11
C GLU A 25 0.46 -17.23 10.37
N TYR A 26 1.18 -16.33 11.06
CA TYR A 26 2.27 -15.57 10.47
C TYR A 26 3.50 -16.43 10.21
N ARG A 27 3.77 -17.43 11.07
CA ARG A 27 4.82 -18.42 10.81
C ARG A 27 4.51 -19.25 9.57
N LYS A 28 3.28 -19.75 9.45
CA LYS A 28 2.83 -20.51 8.27
C LYS A 28 2.94 -19.74 6.96
N MET A 29 2.73 -18.42 6.96
CA MET A 29 2.94 -17.60 5.75
C MET A 29 4.43 -17.46 5.36
N LEU A 30 5.35 -17.65 6.30
CA LEU A 30 6.80 -17.66 6.05
C LEU A 30 7.35 -19.08 5.80
N GLU A 31 6.68 -20.09 6.33
CA GLU A 31 7.07 -21.50 6.30
C GLU A 31 6.17 -22.29 5.33
N ARG A 32 6.75 -22.72 4.19
CA ARG A 32 6.13 -23.49 3.09
C ARG A 32 5.36 -22.65 2.06
N ASN A 33 5.21 -23.24 0.86
CA ASN A 33 4.25 -22.81 -0.15
C ASN A 33 2.84 -23.01 0.42
N ALA A 34 2.27 -21.96 1.00
CA ALA A 34 0.89 -21.97 1.46
C ALA A 34 -0.04 -21.72 0.27
N ASP A 35 -0.78 -22.76 -0.14
CA ASP A 35 -1.82 -22.67 -1.19
C ASP A 35 -3.17 -22.15 -0.65
N GLU A 36 -3.19 -21.69 0.60
CA GLU A 36 -4.39 -21.18 1.27
C GLU A 36 -4.70 -19.75 0.83
N LYS A 37 -6.00 -19.43 0.78
CA LYS A 37 -6.43 -18.05 0.50
C LYS A 37 -6.02 -17.14 1.64
N LEU A 38 -5.36 -16.04 1.30
CA LEU A 38 -5.05 -14.99 2.25
C LEU A 38 -6.32 -14.25 2.68
N VAL A 39 -6.56 -14.17 3.99
CA VAL A 39 -7.64 -13.36 4.57
C VAL A 39 -7.06 -12.07 5.12
N ILE A 40 -7.50 -10.92 4.60
CA ILE A 40 -7.07 -9.60 5.07
C ILE A 40 -8.09 -9.08 6.08
N THR A 41 -7.60 -8.70 7.26
CA THR A 41 -8.41 -8.14 8.35
C THR A 41 -7.74 -6.90 8.94
N ASN A 42 -8.46 -6.18 9.79
CA ASN A 42 -7.84 -5.08 10.53
C ASN A 42 -6.74 -5.56 11.50
N TRP A 43 -6.82 -6.81 11.98
CA TRP A 43 -5.87 -7.35 12.95
C TRP A 43 -4.51 -7.73 12.33
N ASN A 44 -4.51 -8.22 11.09
CA ASN A 44 -3.29 -8.62 10.40
C ASN A 44 -2.79 -7.61 9.36
N SER A 45 -3.45 -6.46 9.22
CA SER A 45 -3.14 -5.44 8.21
C SER A 45 -1.68 -4.95 8.27
N GLY A 46 -1.13 -4.78 9.47
CA GLY A 46 0.27 -4.39 9.67
C GLY A 46 1.28 -5.49 9.32
N TYR A 47 0.92 -6.75 9.56
CA TYR A 47 1.72 -7.90 9.12
C TYR A 47 1.74 -8.00 7.60
N LEU A 48 0.56 -7.94 6.99
CA LEU A 48 0.43 -8.02 5.54
C LEU A 48 1.05 -6.82 4.83
N LEU A 49 1.04 -5.63 5.43
CA LEU A 49 1.82 -4.49 4.92
C LEU A 49 3.29 -4.88 4.74
N ASN A 50 3.92 -5.46 5.77
CA ASN A 50 5.34 -5.80 5.72
C ASN A 50 5.62 -6.99 4.78
N LEU A 51 4.70 -7.95 4.70
CA LEU A 51 4.79 -9.07 3.77
C LEU A 51 4.71 -8.60 2.31
N PHE A 52 3.73 -7.77 1.99
CA PHE A 52 3.57 -7.23 0.64
C PHE A 52 4.64 -6.20 0.30
N TRP A 53 5.14 -5.43 1.27
CA TRP A 53 6.26 -4.54 1.06
C TRP A 53 7.51 -5.33 0.65
N ALA A 54 7.82 -6.41 1.36
CA ALA A 54 8.91 -7.31 0.99
C ALA A 54 8.72 -7.88 -0.42
N PHE A 55 7.50 -8.32 -0.73
CA PHE A 55 7.16 -8.90 -2.03
C PHE A 55 7.34 -7.88 -3.16
N GLY A 56 6.71 -6.71 -3.05
CA GLY A 56 6.77 -5.66 -4.07
C GLY A 56 8.19 -5.10 -4.25
N LEU A 57 8.98 -5.02 -3.18
CA LEU A 57 10.39 -4.60 -3.29
C LEU A 57 11.22 -5.65 -4.04
N ALA A 58 11.01 -6.93 -3.75
CA ALA A 58 11.88 -8.00 -4.21
C ALA A 58 11.51 -8.54 -5.60
N ASN A 59 10.21 -8.59 -5.91
CA ASN A 59 9.72 -9.13 -7.17
C ASN A 59 10.16 -8.24 -8.34
N SER A 60 10.57 -8.86 -9.44
CA SER A 60 11.01 -8.10 -10.61
C SER A 60 9.82 -7.53 -11.37
N ASN A 61 9.82 -6.21 -11.60
CA ASN A 61 8.76 -5.49 -12.28
C ASN A 61 9.30 -4.25 -13.02
N PRO A 62 8.97 -4.05 -14.32
CA PRO A 62 9.38 -2.86 -15.08
C PRO A 62 9.00 -1.51 -14.45
N ILE A 63 7.95 -1.45 -13.63
CA ILE A 63 7.55 -0.23 -12.90
C ILE A 63 8.69 0.26 -11.99
N LEU A 64 9.47 -0.66 -11.42
CA LEU A 64 10.60 -0.36 -10.55
C LEU A 64 11.85 0.10 -11.32
N GLU A 65 11.81 0.07 -12.65
CA GLU A 65 12.90 0.49 -13.55
C GLU A 65 12.66 1.89 -14.14
N ASP A 66 11.50 2.50 -13.88
CA ASP A 66 11.12 3.79 -14.46
C ASP A 66 12.07 4.91 -14.04
N GLU A 67 12.84 5.42 -15.01
CA GLU A 67 13.80 6.52 -14.87
C GLU A 67 13.14 7.89 -14.63
N SER A 68 11.82 8.00 -14.73
CA SER A 68 11.10 9.20 -14.31
C SER A 68 10.66 9.15 -12.85
N GLU A 69 10.64 7.97 -12.23
CA GLU A 69 10.14 7.73 -10.87
C GLU A 69 11.22 7.09 -9.98
N MET A 70 11.09 5.82 -9.60
CA MET A 70 12.00 5.17 -8.63
C MET A 70 13.46 5.19 -9.07
N MET A 71 13.73 5.07 -10.37
CA MET A 71 15.10 5.05 -10.92
C MET A 71 15.56 6.42 -11.44
N ASN A 72 14.81 7.48 -11.14
CA ASN A 72 15.19 8.82 -11.58
C ASN A 72 16.52 9.26 -10.98
N PRO A 73 17.54 9.59 -11.81
CA PRO A 73 18.86 9.98 -11.33
C PRO A 73 18.85 11.15 -10.35
N GLY A 74 17.83 12.01 -10.41
CA GLY A 74 17.63 13.13 -9.47
C GLY A 74 17.44 12.70 -8.01
N TYR A 75 17.09 11.45 -7.74
CA TYR A 75 16.91 10.92 -6.38
C TYR A 75 18.14 10.19 -5.81
N SER A 76 19.20 10.04 -6.61
CA SER A 76 20.39 9.26 -6.22
C SER A 76 21.04 9.75 -4.92
N GLY A 77 21.06 11.06 -4.68
CA GLY A 77 21.79 11.62 -3.54
C GLY A 77 23.25 11.12 -3.52
N ALA A 78 23.64 10.43 -2.44
CA ALA A 78 24.96 9.78 -2.32
C ALA A 78 24.97 8.27 -2.66
N GLY A 79 23.84 7.70 -3.10
CA GLY A 79 23.65 6.30 -3.39
C GLY A 79 23.00 6.06 -4.77
N PRO A 80 22.45 4.87 -5.04
CA PRO A 80 21.73 4.61 -6.29
C PRO A 80 20.39 5.37 -6.33
N PRO A 81 19.83 5.67 -7.53
CA PRO A 81 18.58 6.41 -7.74
C PRO A 81 17.38 6.00 -6.86
N ALA A 82 17.23 4.71 -6.57
CA ALA A 82 16.14 4.18 -5.74
C ALA A 82 16.52 3.99 -4.26
N GLY A 83 17.76 4.18 -3.84
CA GLY A 83 18.26 3.75 -2.53
C GLY A 83 17.80 4.58 -1.33
N GLY A 84 17.38 5.83 -1.57
CA GLY A 84 17.02 6.78 -0.51
C GLY A 84 15.54 6.80 -0.10
N PHE A 85 14.69 6.01 -0.75
CA PHE A 85 13.25 6.04 -0.50
C PHE A 85 12.86 5.32 0.79
N ALA A 86 11.70 5.69 1.36
CA ALA A 86 11.17 5.00 2.52
C ALA A 86 10.84 3.53 2.22
N SER A 87 10.47 3.21 0.98
CA SER A 87 10.25 1.84 0.51
C SER A 87 11.52 1.00 0.37
N THR A 88 12.70 1.61 0.23
CA THR A 88 13.97 0.89 -0.01
C THR A 88 14.94 1.10 1.14
N GLY A 89 15.43 2.31 1.37
CA GLY A 89 16.32 2.66 2.48
C GLY A 89 15.68 2.44 3.85
N GLY A 90 14.35 2.51 3.94
CA GLY A 90 13.60 2.17 5.16
C GLY A 90 13.39 0.68 5.38
N TYR A 91 13.68 -0.18 4.39
CA TYR A 91 13.42 -1.62 4.48
C TYR A 91 14.60 -2.34 5.16
N SER A 92 14.37 -2.83 6.38
CA SER A 92 15.40 -3.46 7.22
C SER A 92 15.16 -4.95 7.50
N LEU A 93 14.07 -5.51 6.96
CA LEU A 93 13.63 -6.88 7.22
C LEU A 93 14.29 -7.92 6.32
N ALA A 94 15.13 -7.53 5.35
CA ALA A 94 15.90 -8.43 4.50
C ALA A 94 17.16 -9.00 5.18
N ARG A 95 17.70 -10.08 4.61
CA ARG A 95 19.07 -10.54 4.87
C ARG A 95 20.05 -9.75 4.00
N GLY A 96 20.71 -8.77 4.61
CA GLY A 96 21.61 -7.85 3.91
C GLY A 96 20.93 -6.51 3.56
N PRO A 97 21.60 -5.66 2.76
CA PRO A 97 21.04 -4.41 2.24
C PRO A 97 19.76 -4.61 1.43
N SER A 98 18.79 -3.69 1.56
CA SER A 98 17.54 -3.76 0.79
C SER A 98 17.74 -3.67 -0.72
N MET A 99 18.73 -2.89 -1.18
CA MET A 99 19.05 -2.73 -2.59
C MET A 99 19.63 -4.00 -3.24
N ASP A 100 20.09 -4.98 -2.45
CA ASP A 100 20.49 -6.29 -2.96
C ASP A 100 19.27 -7.15 -3.38
N HIS A 101 18.07 -6.77 -2.94
CA HIS A 101 16.82 -7.43 -3.29
C HIS A 101 15.92 -6.60 -4.21
N TYR A 102 16.10 -5.28 -4.28
CA TYR A 102 15.28 -4.37 -5.08
C TYR A 102 15.20 -4.81 -6.55
N ASN A 103 14.00 -5.19 -7.01
CA ASN A 103 13.72 -5.59 -8.39
C ASN A 103 14.65 -6.73 -8.88
N LYS A 104 14.99 -7.71 -8.02
CA LYS A 104 15.99 -8.76 -8.35
C LYS A 104 15.43 -10.17 -8.54
N HIS A 105 14.26 -10.47 -7.98
CA HIS A 105 13.79 -11.84 -7.85
C HIS A 105 12.56 -12.08 -8.71
N ALA A 106 12.53 -13.19 -9.45
CA ALA A 106 11.32 -13.62 -10.15
C ALA A 106 10.41 -14.41 -9.20
N LEU A 107 9.83 -13.72 -8.20
CA LEU A 107 8.93 -14.37 -7.23
C LEU A 107 7.61 -14.76 -7.90
N VAL A 108 7.09 -13.88 -8.76
CA VAL A 108 5.93 -14.11 -9.62
C VAL A 108 6.19 -13.44 -10.96
N ALA A 109 6.02 -14.19 -12.05
CA ALA A 109 6.08 -13.68 -13.40
C ALA A 109 4.69 -13.30 -13.91
N LEU A 110 4.56 -12.09 -14.47
CA LEU A 110 3.33 -11.61 -15.09
C LEU A 110 3.39 -11.76 -16.61
N THR A 111 2.27 -12.09 -17.24
CA THR A 111 2.14 -11.94 -18.70
C THR A 111 2.13 -10.46 -19.08
N ALA A 112 2.29 -10.15 -20.37
CA ALA A 112 2.23 -8.78 -20.86
C ALA A 112 0.89 -8.10 -20.52
N GLU A 113 -0.22 -8.82 -20.59
CA GLU A 113 -1.55 -8.33 -20.26
C GLU A 113 -1.71 -8.07 -18.76
N GLN A 114 -1.17 -8.97 -17.92
CA GLN A 114 -1.17 -8.80 -16.46
C GLN A 114 -0.30 -7.61 -16.05
N GLN A 115 0.88 -7.46 -16.64
CA GLN A 115 1.76 -6.32 -16.38
C GLN A 115 1.11 -4.99 -16.80
N ALA A 116 0.48 -4.94 -17.99
CA ALA A 116 -0.24 -3.75 -18.44
C ALA A 116 -1.42 -3.39 -17.53
N LEU A 117 -2.08 -4.39 -16.93
CA LEU A 117 -3.11 -4.18 -15.93
C LEU A 117 -2.51 -3.57 -14.64
N VAL A 118 -1.40 -4.09 -14.14
CA VAL A 118 -0.71 -3.54 -12.95
C VAL A 118 -0.25 -2.10 -13.18
N ASP A 119 0.38 -1.81 -14.32
CA ASP A 119 0.77 -0.44 -14.70
C ASP A 119 -0.43 0.51 -14.66
N ARG A 120 -1.52 0.17 -15.37
CA ARG A 120 -2.73 1.01 -15.42
C ARG A 120 -3.37 1.22 -14.05
N VAL A 121 -3.49 0.16 -13.25
CA VAL A 121 -4.19 0.24 -11.95
C VAL A 121 -3.37 1.01 -10.93
N SER A 122 -2.06 0.74 -10.84
CA SER A 122 -1.15 1.36 -9.87
C SER A 122 -1.07 2.88 -10.03
N ARG A 123 -1.21 3.42 -11.25
CA ARG A 123 -1.27 4.88 -11.51
C ARG A 123 -2.50 5.56 -10.89
N GLY A 124 -3.58 4.81 -10.67
CA GLY A 124 -4.84 5.33 -10.15
C GLY A 124 -4.99 5.24 -8.63
N ILE A 125 -4.04 4.64 -7.92
CA ILE A 125 -4.14 4.37 -6.48
C ILE A 125 -3.18 5.27 -5.71
N PHE A 126 -3.70 6.07 -4.80
CA PHE A 126 -2.96 7.00 -3.95
C PHE A 126 -3.09 6.61 -2.47
N ARG A 127 -2.22 7.19 -1.64
CA ARG A 127 -2.19 7.02 -0.18
C ARG A 127 -1.99 8.38 0.51
N PRO A 128 -2.62 8.60 1.67
CA PRO A 128 -2.79 9.95 2.24
C PRO A 128 -1.49 10.56 2.78
N CYS A 129 -0.39 9.79 2.82
CA CYS A 129 0.90 10.26 3.31
C CYS A 129 1.78 10.95 2.26
N CYS A 130 1.50 10.79 0.96
CA CYS A 130 2.29 11.44 -0.11
C CYS A 130 1.44 11.82 -1.34
N GLY A 131 2.05 12.48 -2.31
CA GLY A 131 1.41 12.91 -3.56
C GLY A 131 1.54 11.92 -4.71
N ASN A 132 2.25 10.82 -4.50
CA ASN A 132 2.63 9.85 -5.53
C ASN A 132 1.62 8.69 -5.59
N SER A 133 1.37 8.19 -6.81
CA SER A 133 0.54 6.99 -7.02
C SER A 133 1.31 5.72 -6.65
N THR A 134 0.65 4.57 -6.57
CA THR A 134 1.30 3.27 -6.35
C THR A 134 2.30 2.93 -7.44
N HIS A 135 2.16 3.49 -8.65
CA HIS A 135 3.14 3.34 -9.72
C HIS A 135 4.52 3.90 -9.34
N PHE A 136 4.55 4.96 -8.51
CA PHE A 136 5.77 5.44 -7.85
C PHE A 136 5.79 4.99 -6.38
N PRO A 137 6.25 3.77 -6.07
CA PRO A 137 6.19 3.17 -4.74
C PRO A 137 7.32 3.69 -3.82
N ASP A 138 7.42 5.00 -3.60
CA ASP A 138 8.45 5.66 -2.77
C ASP A 138 8.34 5.39 -1.26
N CYS A 139 7.24 4.81 -0.80
CA CYS A 139 7.00 4.46 0.60
C CYS A 139 6.57 3.01 0.76
N ASN A 140 6.68 2.49 1.99
CA ASN A 140 6.29 1.13 2.34
C ASN A 140 4.85 0.78 1.90
N HIS A 141 3.89 1.68 2.06
CA HIS A 141 2.50 1.46 1.62
C HIS A 141 2.36 1.41 0.10
N GLY A 142 3.11 2.25 -0.63
CA GLY A 142 3.13 2.22 -2.09
C GLY A 142 3.70 0.90 -2.61
N MET A 143 4.85 0.50 -2.06
CA MET A 143 5.51 -0.75 -2.41
C MET A 143 4.67 -1.98 -2.04
N ALA A 144 4.04 -1.97 -0.87
CA ALA A 144 3.12 -3.02 -0.45
C ALA A 144 1.90 -3.11 -1.37
N MET A 145 1.30 -1.97 -1.74
CA MET A 145 0.18 -1.97 -2.68
C MET A 145 0.62 -2.50 -4.05
N LEU A 146 1.80 -2.11 -4.56
CA LEU A 146 2.34 -2.65 -5.81
C LEU A 146 2.45 -4.18 -5.74
N GLY A 147 3.07 -4.71 -4.68
CA GLY A 147 3.20 -6.15 -4.48
C GLY A 147 1.85 -6.89 -4.40
N LEU A 148 0.85 -6.30 -3.76
CA LEU A 148 -0.51 -6.85 -3.76
C LEU A 148 -1.11 -6.88 -5.17
N LEU A 149 -0.97 -5.79 -5.94
CA LEU A 149 -1.52 -5.72 -7.31
C LEU A 149 -0.85 -6.73 -8.25
N GLU A 150 0.46 -6.93 -8.12
CA GLU A 150 1.19 -7.97 -8.85
C GLU A 150 0.66 -9.38 -8.52
N LEU A 151 0.50 -9.69 -7.23
CA LEU A 151 -0.04 -10.98 -6.80
C LEU A 151 -1.47 -11.19 -7.34
N MET A 152 -2.33 -10.18 -7.25
CA MET A 152 -3.70 -10.23 -7.79
C MET A 152 -3.72 -10.43 -9.30
N ALA A 153 -2.89 -9.69 -10.04
CA ALA A 153 -2.81 -9.81 -11.49
C ALA A 153 -2.35 -11.22 -11.92
N SER A 154 -1.36 -11.78 -11.22
CA SER A 154 -0.88 -13.15 -11.47
C SER A 154 -1.96 -14.22 -11.31
N GLN A 155 -2.95 -13.95 -10.45
CA GLN A 155 -4.10 -14.83 -10.19
C GLN A 155 -5.29 -14.52 -11.11
N GLY A 156 -5.14 -13.63 -12.09
CA GLY A 156 -6.18 -13.29 -13.06
C GLY A 156 -7.31 -12.44 -12.48
N VAL A 157 -7.07 -11.72 -11.38
CA VAL A 157 -8.08 -10.84 -10.78
C VAL A 157 -8.40 -9.66 -11.70
N SER A 158 -9.69 -9.31 -11.78
CA SER A 158 -10.17 -8.22 -12.65
C SER A 158 -9.71 -6.84 -12.16
N GLU A 159 -9.60 -5.85 -13.07
CA GLU A 159 -9.32 -4.45 -12.73
C GLU A 159 -10.30 -3.92 -11.66
N GLN A 160 -11.58 -4.25 -11.80
CA GLN A 160 -12.62 -3.80 -10.88
C GLN A 160 -12.37 -4.34 -9.47
N ASP A 161 -12.01 -5.61 -9.35
CA ASP A 161 -11.78 -6.25 -8.05
C ASP A 161 -10.42 -5.86 -7.46
N MET A 162 -9.43 -5.52 -8.28
CA MET A 162 -8.19 -4.87 -7.83
C MET A 162 -8.48 -3.54 -7.15
N TYR A 163 -9.29 -2.66 -7.74
CA TYR A 163 -9.66 -1.39 -7.09
C TYR A 163 -10.50 -1.60 -5.81
N LYS A 164 -11.45 -2.55 -5.80
CA LYS A 164 -12.22 -2.86 -4.58
C LYS A 164 -11.32 -3.35 -3.45
N THR A 165 -10.40 -4.27 -3.78
CA THR A 165 -9.46 -4.84 -2.80
C THR A 165 -8.49 -3.78 -2.30
N ALA A 166 -7.93 -2.96 -3.20
CA ALA A 166 -7.07 -1.85 -2.84
C ALA A 166 -7.78 -0.85 -1.91
N LEU A 167 -9.07 -0.57 -2.13
CA LEU A 167 -9.84 0.31 -1.24
C LEU A 167 -9.99 -0.30 0.15
N ALA A 168 -10.31 -1.60 0.23
CA ALA A 168 -10.43 -2.29 1.50
C ALA A 168 -9.09 -2.30 2.26
N VAL A 169 -7.99 -2.64 1.58
CA VAL A 169 -6.65 -2.70 2.15
C VAL A 169 -6.18 -1.33 2.63
N ASN A 170 -6.31 -0.29 1.80
CA ASN A 170 -5.98 1.06 2.23
C ASN A 170 -6.87 1.54 3.40
N SER A 171 -8.14 1.12 3.46
CA SER A 171 -9.01 1.42 4.60
C SER A 171 -8.53 0.79 5.92
N TYR A 172 -7.85 -0.36 5.85
CA TYR A 172 -7.21 -0.95 7.03
C TYR A 172 -5.85 -0.31 7.37
N TRP A 173 -5.09 0.14 6.36
CA TRP A 173 -3.81 0.81 6.60
C TRP A 173 -3.96 2.27 7.05
N PHE A 174 -5.05 2.94 6.67
CA PHE A 174 -5.31 4.34 6.99
C PHE A 174 -6.75 4.56 7.52
N PRO A 175 -7.14 3.91 8.64
CA PRO A 175 -8.53 3.88 9.08
C PRO A 175 -9.13 5.28 9.28
N ASP A 176 -8.43 6.19 9.94
CA ASP A 176 -8.92 7.56 10.21
C ASP A 176 -9.14 8.37 8.91
N THR A 177 -8.27 8.18 7.92
CA THR A 177 -8.41 8.79 6.59
C THR A 177 -9.69 8.33 5.93
N TYR A 178 -9.91 7.02 5.87
CA TYR A 178 -11.06 6.47 5.16
C TYR A 178 -12.38 6.68 5.92
N LEU A 179 -12.36 6.74 7.25
CA LEU A 179 -13.51 7.20 8.05
C LEU A 179 -13.87 8.65 7.74
N THR A 180 -12.87 9.52 7.61
CA THR A 180 -13.08 10.94 7.24
C THR A 180 -13.64 11.07 5.81
N ILE A 181 -13.09 10.31 4.86
CA ILE A 181 -13.60 10.29 3.47
C ILE A 181 -15.03 9.73 3.45
N ALA A 182 -15.34 8.69 4.23
CA ALA A 182 -16.69 8.17 4.36
C ALA A 182 -17.66 9.22 4.91
N ALA A 183 -17.26 10.00 5.92
CA ALA A 183 -18.04 11.11 6.44
C ALA A 183 -18.29 12.17 5.36
N TYR A 184 -17.28 12.51 4.55
CA TYR A 184 -17.41 13.43 3.42
C TYR A 184 -18.38 12.91 2.33
N MET A 185 -18.31 11.63 1.97
CA MET A 185 -19.22 11.02 1.00
C MET A 185 -20.67 11.02 1.51
N ARG A 186 -20.86 10.70 2.80
CA ARG A 186 -22.18 10.75 3.44
C ARG A 186 -22.78 12.15 3.41
N GLN A 187 -21.97 13.20 3.61
CA GLN A 187 -22.42 14.59 3.49
C GLN A 187 -22.91 14.96 2.09
N ARG A 188 -22.53 14.19 1.07
CA ARG A 188 -22.96 14.32 -0.33
C ARG A 188 -24.06 13.35 -0.71
N GLY A 189 -24.64 12.63 0.25
CA GLY A 189 -25.70 11.65 0.03
C GLY A 189 -25.23 10.32 -0.55
N ILE A 190 -23.92 10.03 -0.53
CA ILE A 190 -23.35 8.78 -1.05
C ILE A 190 -23.02 7.86 0.13
N ALA A 191 -23.68 6.71 0.22
CA ALA A 191 -23.37 5.69 1.21
C ALA A 191 -22.03 4.99 0.87
N TRP A 192 -21.28 4.52 1.89
CA TRP A 192 -19.94 3.96 1.70
C TRP A 192 -19.92 2.78 0.72
N GLN A 193 -20.90 1.89 0.80
CA GLN A 193 -21.04 0.75 -0.10
C GLN A 193 -21.29 1.13 -1.56
N ASN A 194 -21.65 2.39 -1.84
CA ASN A 194 -21.96 2.91 -3.17
C ASN A 194 -20.85 3.81 -3.73
N VAL A 195 -19.73 4.00 -3.02
CA VAL A 195 -18.61 4.80 -3.54
C VAL A 195 -17.93 4.09 -4.69
N SER A 196 -17.38 4.86 -5.64
CA SER A 196 -16.48 4.32 -6.66
C SER A 196 -15.09 4.09 -6.05
N PRO A 197 -14.58 2.83 -5.99
CA PRO A 197 -13.25 2.59 -5.44
C PRO A 197 -12.14 3.31 -6.20
N LYS A 198 -12.25 3.37 -7.54
CA LYS A 198 -11.31 4.08 -8.41
C LYS A 198 -11.31 5.60 -8.16
N GLU A 199 -12.46 6.18 -7.85
CA GLU A 199 -12.56 7.61 -7.49
C GLU A 199 -11.93 7.87 -6.12
N VAL A 200 -12.32 7.10 -5.11
CA VAL A 200 -11.89 7.30 -3.72
C VAL A 200 -10.40 7.03 -3.54
N LEU A 201 -9.84 6.05 -4.24
CA LEU A 201 -8.39 5.79 -4.26
C LEU A 201 -7.62 6.83 -5.08
N GLY A 202 -8.30 7.62 -5.90
CA GLY A 202 -7.70 8.60 -6.78
C GLY A 202 -7.08 9.78 -6.03
N ARG A 203 -6.34 10.60 -6.80
CA ARG A 203 -5.57 11.74 -6.28
C ARG A 203 -6.40 12.70 -5.44
N ASP A 204 -7.62 13.02 -5.87
CA ASP A 204 -8.45 14.05 -5.23
C ASP A 204 -8.98 13.65 -3.84
N TYR A 205 -8.88 12.36 -3.51
CA TYR A 205 -9.36 11.81 -2.25
C TYR A 205 -8.25 11.23 -1.40
N SER A 206 -7.42 10.36 -1.98
CA SER A 206 -6.44 9.58 -1.23
C SER A 206 -5.01 10.11 -1.34
N SER A 207 -4.69 11.14 -2.13
CA SER A 207 -3.35 11.77 -2.03
C SER A 207 -3.25 12.67 -0.79
N ALA A 208 -2.04 13.02 -0.36
CA ALA A 208 -1.84 13.94 0.76
C ALA A 208 -2.62 15.25 0.61
N SER A 209 -2.58 15.90 -0.56
CA SER A 209 -3.32 17.14 -0.80
C SER A 209 -4.82 16.92 -0.96
N GLY A 210 -5.22 15.81 -1.60
CA GLY A 210 -6.64 15.44 -1.77
C GLY A 210 -7.31 15.21 -0.42
N TYR A 211 -6.67 14.39 0.43
CA TYR A 211 -7.13 14.12 1.77
C TYR A 211 -7.18 15.39 2.64
N ALA A 212 -6.14 16.21 2.62
CA ALA A 212 -6.13 17.47 3.39
C ALA A 212 -7.30 18.40 3.00
N ASN A 213 -7.63 18.48 1.71
CA ASN A 213 -8.79 19.21 1.23
C ASN A 213 -10.10 18.64 1.77
N ILE A 214 -10.27 17.31 1.73
CA ILE A 214 -11.47 16.64 2.28
C ILE A 214 -11.58 16.87 3.79
N TYR A 215 -10.51 16.65 4.53
CA TYR A 215 -10.46 16.85 5.98
C TYR A 215 -10.90 18.26 6.36
N SER A 216 -10.43 19.29 5.64
CA SER A 216 -10.83 20.68 5.88
C SER A 216 -12.34 20.92 5.71
N LYS A 217 -12.98 20.22 4.77
CA LYS A 217 -14.43 20.34 4.51
C LYS A 217 -15.26 19.63 5.56
N VAL A 218 -14.78 18.50 6.07
CA VAL A 218 -15.44 17.75 7.15
C VAL A 218 -15.30 18.52 8.48
N ALA A 219 -14.09 18.91 8.86
CA ALA A 219 -13.81 19.61 10.11
C ALA A 219 -14.55 20.95 10.25
N ARG A 220 -14.62 21.75 9.17
CA ARG A 220 -15.39 23.01 9.17
C ARG A 220 -16.88 22.79 9.44
N ARG A 221 -17.45 21.68 8.98
CA ARG A 221 -18.87 21.39 9.18
C ARG A 221 -19.17 20.91 10.59
N GLU A 222 -18.26 20.16 11.20
CA GLU A 222 -18.36 19.76 12.61
C GLU A 222 -18.25 20.99 13.53
N GLN A 223 -17.36 21.95 13.21
CA GLN A 223 -17.28 23.23 13.91
C GLN A 223 -18.55 24.08 13.73
N GLY A 224 -19.16 24.06 12.54
CA GLY A 224 -20.43 24.74 12.27
C GLY A 224 -21.67 24.10 12.92
N GLN A 225 -21.56 22.88 13.44
CA GLN A 225 -22.62 22.22 14.22
C GLN A 225 -22.45 22.40 15.74
N GLY A 226 -21.32 22.94 16.21
CA GLY A 226 -20.99 23.14 17.62
C GLY A 226 -21.25 24.54 18.19
N GLY A 227 -21.88 25.44 17.46
CA GLY A 227 -22.08 26.84 17.88
C GLY A 227 -23.49 27.34 17.60
N GLY A 228 -24.44 26.96 18.45
CA GLY A 228 -25.83 27.39 18.33
C GLY A 228 -26.67 27.06 19.55
N SER A 229 -26.41 27.75 20.68
CA SER A 229 -27.39 27.91 21.76
C SER A 229 -27.36 29.36 22.21
N CYS A 230 -28.26 30.17 21.65
CA CYS A 230 -28.75 31.36 22.34
C CYS A 230 -29.80 30.88 23.36
N GLY A 231 -29.57 31.17 24.63
CA GLY A 231 -30.55 30.97 25.70
C GLY A 231 -30.19 31.84 26.90
N ALA A 232 -30.96 32.94 27.04
CA ALA A 232 -31.15 33.87 28.17
C ALA A 232 -29.98 34.13 29.14
#